data_AF-A0A9N9J724-F1
#
_entry.id   AF-A0A9N9J724-F1
#
_cell.length_a   1.000
_cell.length_b   1.000
_cell.length_c   1.000
_cell.angle_alpha   90.00
_cell.angle_beta   90.00
_cell.angle_gamma   90.00
#
_symmetry.space_group_name_H-M   'P 1'
#
loop_
_entity.id
_entity.type
_entity.pdbx_description
1 polymer ?
#
loop_
_entity_poly.entity_id
_entity_poly.type
_entity_poly.pdbx_seq_one_letter_code
_entity_poly.pdbx_strand_id
1 'polypeptide(L)'
;TKEHNLEMVHLASDDVTIPEELTALNYQFYRHLTPSEAAETTVEKKNDVTNVSPAQLQKSQRKDSLSSTSGTKAGEGVTVISVNNIRQLGNTDMDILNNVVQEYEIPEEFHFALLNRIRIATSITSTESRRRLLIIRILAIAIMAHVIPEQVAQPKLFLYEPDIVSNLAELVHPDRNVPFDIQTVSFFALDGISRYRSKLGEVLTAINASANHGILLYVLRRVIADLDRDRQIYPQEYYDSLFALISYIITTQTGGTMVISAGIVPTLLQLINNKIPHQLK
;
A
#
# COMPACT_ATOMS: atom_id res chain seq x y z
N THR A 1 -6.49 6.32 1.29
CA THR A 1 -6.59 6.52 2.75
C THR A 1 -5.95 7.83 3.19
N LYS A 2 -4.79 8.24 2.64
CA LYS A 2 -4.15 9.54 2.96
C LYS A 2 -5.05 10.76 2.79
N GLU A 3 -5.86 10.80 1.73
CA GLU A 3 -6.84 11.87 1.48
C GLU A 3 -7.89 12.04 2.60
N HIS A 4 -8.02 11.02 3.44
CA HIS A 4 -8.96 11.00 4.56
C HIS A 4 -8.23 11.04 5.93
N ASN A 5 -6.96 11.46 5.94
CA ASN A 5 -6.08 11.48 7.12
C ASN A 5 -5.91 10.12 7.83
N LEU A 6 -6.12 9.02 7.09
CA LEU A 6 -5.93 7.67 7.61
C LEU A 6 -4.51 7.17 7.27
N GLU A 7 -3.62 7.35 8.25
CA GLU A 7 -2.26 6.78 8.26
C GLU A 7 -2.25 5.26 8.50
N MET A 8 -1.10 4.62 8.28
CA MET A 8 -0.96 3.17 8.44
C MET A 8 -1.24 2.69 9.87
N VAL A 9 -0.87 3.48 10.88
CA VAL A 9 -1.14 3.15 12.29
C VAL A 9 -2.64 3.09 12.57
N HIS A 10 -3.43 4.00 12.00
CA HIS A 10 -4.90 3.97 12.12
C HIS A 10 -5.50 2.74 11.43
N LEU A 11 -4.91 2.28 10.32
CA LEU A 11 -5.37 1.05 9.68
C LEU A 11 -5.06 -0.20 10.52
N ALA A 12 -4.03 -0.14 11.36
CA ALA A 12 -3.65 -1.21 12.28
C ALA A 12 -4.46 -1.22 13.58
N SER A 13 -5.10 -0.13 13.97
CA SER A 13 -5.88 -0.04 15.22
C SER A 13 -7.23 -0.75 15.12
N ASP A 14 -7.78 -1.14 16.28
CA ASP A 14 -9.12 -1.72 16.38
C ASP A 14 -10.21 -0.65 16.22
N ASP A 15 -10.01 0.51 16.84
CA ASP A 15 -11.01 1.58 16.95
C ASP A 15 -10.77 2.70 15.92
N VAL A 16 -10.93 2.39 14.63
CA VAL A 16 -10.82 3.37 13.55
C VAL A 16 -12.16 3.64 12.88
N THR A 17 -12.52 4.92 12.77
CA THR A 17 -13.67 5.36 11.98
C THR A 17 -13.30 5.37 10.51
N ILE A 18 -13.89 4.48 9.73
CA ILE A 18 -13.68 4.39 8.29
C ILE A 18 -14.72 5.27 7.57
N PRO A 19 -14.30 6.26 6.77
CA PRO A 19 -15.20 7.05 5.95
C PRO A 19 -15.97 6.20 4.94
N GLU A 20 -17.22 6.55 4.67
CA GLU A 20 -18.09 5.82 3.74
C GLU A 20 -17.52 5.81 2.32
N GLU A 21 -16.77 6.83 1.92
CA GLU A 21 -16.12 6.93 0.60
C GLU A 21 -15.09 5.82 0.36
N LEU A 22 -14.52 5.24 1.43
CA LEU A 22 -13.60 4.10 1.32
C LEU A 22 -14.34 2.76 1.13
N THR A 23 -15.64 2.72 1.40
CA THR A 23 -16.51 1.55 1.20
C THR A 23 -17.20 1.56 -0.17
N ALA A 24 -17.24 2.73 -0.83
CA ALA A 24 -17.73 2.88 -2.19
C ALA A 24 -16.67 2.47 -3.23
N LEU A 25 -17.12 1.81 -4.30
CA LEU A 25 -16.31 1.56 -5.48
C LEU A 25 -16.31 2.80 -6.37
N ASN A 26 -15.24 3.57 -6.30
CA ASN A 26 -14.97 4.63 -7.28
C ASN A 26 -13.75 4.21 -8.11
N TYR A 27 -13.97 4.00 -9.41
CA TYR A 27 -12.95 3.58 -10.37
C TYR A 27 -13.13 4.31 -11.71
N GLN A 28 -12.03 4.70 -12.34
CA GLN A 28 -12.05 5.38 -13.64
C GLN A 28 -11.01 4.73 -14.55
N PHE A 29 -11.37 4.59 -15.83
CA PHE A 29 -10.45 4.11 -16.86
C PHE A 29 -10.75 4.82 -18.18
N TYR A 30 -9.75 4.86 -19.05
CA TYR A 30 -9.93 5.39 -20.41
C TYR A 30 -10.20 4.21 -21.34
N ARG A 31 -11.36 4.21 -21.99
CA ARG A 31 -11.72 3.20 -22.99
C ARG A 31 -11.16 3.65 -24.34
N HIS A 32 -10.30 2.81 -24.92
CA HIS A 32 -9.92 2.94 -26.32
C HIS A 32 -10.87 2.09 -27.17
N LEU A 33 -11.36 2.64 -28.29
CA LEU A 33 -12.11 1.85 -29.26
C LEU A 33 -11.13 0.91 -29.98
N THR A 34 -11.51 -0.36 -30.10
CA THR A 34 -10.80 -1.25 -31.02
C THR A 34 -11.00 -0.78 -32.47
N PRO A 35 -10.10 -1.10 -33.40
CA PRO A 35 -10.26 -0.71 -34.81
C PRO A 35 -11.59 -1.14 -35.45
N SER A 36 -12.19 -2.24 -34.95
CA SER A 36 -13.50 -2.74 -35.40
C SER A 36 -14.65 -1.89 -34.86
N GLU A 37 -14.63 -1.53 -33.57
CA GLU A 37 -15.66 -0.67 -32.95
C GLU A 37 -15.58 0.78 -33.47
N ALA A 38 -14.37 1.26 -33.79
CA ALA A 38 -14.16 2.55 -34.46
C ALA A 38 -14.76 2.55 -35.87
N ALA A 39 -14.66 1.44 -36.61
CA ALA A 39 -15.30 1.29 -37.91
C ALA A 39 -16.84 1.31 -37.79
N GLU A 40 -17.41 0.59 -36.81
CA GLU A 40 -18.86 0.57 -36.57
C GLU A 40 -19.41 1.96 -36.18
N THR A 41 -18.73 2.69 -35.30
CA THR A 41 -19.13 4.07 -34.93
C THR A 41 -19.02 5.06 -36.11
N THR A 42 -18.10 4.85 -37.05
CA THR A 42 -18.05 5.65 -38.29
C THR A 42 -19.16 5.29 -39.28
N VAL A 43 -19.63 4.04 -39.29
CA VAL A 43 -20.75 3.59 -40.14
C VAL A 43 -22.09 4.07 -39.60
N GLU A 44 -22.31 4.03 -38.27
CA GLU A 44 -23.51 4.58 -37.64
C GLU A 44 -23.63 6.10 -37.85
N LYS A 45 -22.52 6.86 -37.70
CA LYS A 45 -22.49 8.30 -38.03
C LYS A 45 -22.77 8.59 -39.51
N LYS A 46 -22.54 7.65 -40.43
CA LYS A 46 -22.79 7.84 -41.86
C LYS A 46 -24.25 7.63 -42.23
N ASN A 47 -24.97 6.77 -41.48
CA ASN A 47 -26.39 6.52 -41.68
C ASN A 47 -27.28 7.65 -41.15
N ASP A 48 -26.81 8.40 -40.15
CA ASP A 48 -27.56 9.51 -39.52
C ASP A 48 -27.49 10.86 -40.30
N VAL A 49 -26.74 10.91 -41.41
CA VAL A 49 -26.52 12.14 -42.20
C VAL A 49 -27.45 12.25 -43.43
N THR A 50 -28.38 11.32 -43.62
CA THR A 50 -29.35 11.39 -44.74
C THR A 50 -30.65 12.11 -44.39
N ASN A 51 -30.56 13.38 -43.97
CA ASN A 51 -31.53 14.45 -44.32
C ASN A 51 -31.25 15.74 -43.52
N VAL A 52 -30.37 16.63 -44.01
CA VAL A 52 -30.66 18.08 -44.07
C VAL A 52 -29.77 18.76 -45.12
N SER A 53 -30.38 19.57 -46.00
CA SER A 53 -29.73 20.48 -46.94
C SER A 53 -28.98 21.65 -46.25
N PRO A 54 -28.06 22.36 -46.94
CA PRO A 54 -27.01 23.14 -46.30
C PRO A 54 -27.37 24.61 -46.09
N ALA A 55 -27.15 25.14 -44.88
CA ALA A 55 -26.96 26.59 -44.68
C ALA A 55 -26.21 26.92 -43.37
N GLN A 56 -25.12 27.68 -43.56
CA GLN A 56 -24.51 28.69 -42.68
C GLN A 56 -23.66 28.29 -41.47
N LEU A 57 -22.39 28.72 -41.59
CA LEU A 57 -21.37 28.83 -40.54
C LEU A 57 -21.81 29.75 -39.39
N GLN A 58 -21.59 29.33 -38.15
CA GLN A 58 -21.21 30.23 -37.06
C GLN A 58 -20.48 29.51 -35.92
N LYS A 59 -19.35 30.12 -35.50
CA LYS A 59 -18.57 29.82 -34.28
C LYS A 59 -19.45 29.99 -33.03
N SER A 60 -19.25 29.16 -31.99
CA SER A 60 -18.75 29.57 -30.67
C SER A 60 -19.02 28.52 -29.56
N GLN A 61 -18.07 28.50 -28.61
CA GLN A 61 -18.18 28.14 -27.18
C GLN A 61 -18.31 26.67 -26.72
N ARG A 62 -17.18 26.18 -26.19
CA ARG A 62 -17.10 25.10 -25.20
C ARG A 62 -17.93 25.44 -23.97
N LYS A 63 -18.84 24.54 -23.61
CA LYS A 63 -19.50 24.49 -22.30
C LYS A 63 -19.38 23.04 -21.82
N ASP A 64 -18.63 22.83 -20.74
CA ASP A 64 -18.53 21.54 -20.08
C ASP A 64 -19.91 21.18 -19.51
N SER A 65 -20.45 20.07 -19.95
CA SER A 65 -21.66 19.47 -19.41
C SER A 65 -21.37 18.02 -19.02
N LEU A 66 -21.26 17.79 -17.72
CA LEU A 66 -21.38 16.47 -17.11
C LEU A 66 -22.70 15.85 -17.57
N SER A 67 -22.60 14.76 -18.32
CA SER A 67 -23.75 13.92 -18.66
C SER A 67 -23.59 12.60 -17.90
N SER A 68 -24.38 12.46 -16.83
CA SER A 68 -24.76 11.17 -16.29
C SER A 68 -25.65 10.47 -17.31
N THR A 69 -25.14 9.45 -17.97
CA THR A 69 -25.96 8.63 -18.89
C THR A 69 -25.72 7.17 -18.60
N SER A 70 -26.76 6.54 -18.08
CA SER A 70 -26.95 5.10 -18.02
C SER A 70 -26.98 4.51 -19.43
N GLY A 71 -26.11 3.53 -19.69
CA GLY A 71 -26.29 2.50 -20.71
C GLY A 71 -26.55 2.97 -22.15
N THR A 72 -25.51 3.49 -22.82
CA THR A 72 -25.43 3.52 -24.29
C THR A 72 -24.01 3.11 -24.68
N LYS A 73 -23.86 2.21 -25.66
CA LYS A 73 -22.57 1.66 -26.13
C LYS A 73 -21.47 2.73 -26.13
N ALA A 74 -20.51 2.59 -25.22
CA ALA A 74 -19.64 3.69 -24.85
C ALA A 74 -18.60 3.97 -25.95
N GLY A 75 -18.64 5.18 -26.50
CA GLY A 75 -17.58 5.69 -27.36
C GLY A 75 -16.25 5.82 -26.63
N GLU A 76 -15.18 6.10 -27.37
CA GLU A 76 -13.86 6.36 -26.81
C GLU A 76 -13.91 7.52 -25.79
N GLY A 77 -13.31 7.33 -24.62
CA GLY A 77 -13.32 8.34 -23.57
C GLY A 77 -13.15 7.80 -22.15
N VAL A 78 -13.18 8.71 -21.19
CA VAL A 78 -13.11 8.38 -19.75
C VAL A 78 -14.45 7.79 -19.31
N THR A 79 -14.41 6.57 -18.77
CA THR A 79 -15.54 5.92 -18.13
C THR A 79 -15.36 5.97 -16.61
N VAL A 80 -16.39 6.44 -15.90
CA VAL A 80 -16.39 6.55 -14.44
C VAL A 80 -17.40 5.55 -13.86
N ILE A 81 -16.93 4.70 -12.95
CA ILE A 81 -17.71 3.73 -12.20
C ILE A 81 -17.82 4.23 -10.77
N SER A 82 -19.05 4.41 -10.30
CA SER A 82 -19.34 4.78 -8.91
C SER A 82 -20.45 3.89 -8.38
N VAL A 83 -20.10 3.01 -7.43
CA VAL A 83 -21.04 2.12 -6.76
C VAL A 83 -20.93 2.31 -5.25
N ASN A 84 -21.99 2.82 -4.64
CA ASN A 84 -22.00 3.12 -3.21
C ASN A 84 -22.06 1.84 -2.35
N ASN A 85 -22.89 0.85 -2.73
CA ASN A 85 -23.02 -0.40 -1.97
C ASN A 85 -22.49 -1.59 -2.77
N ILE A 86 -21.17 -1.73 -2.78
CA ILE A 86 -20.48 -2.75 -3.57
C ILE A 86 -20.86 -4.19 -3.18
N ARG A 87 -21.31 -4.41 -1.94
CA ARG A 87 -21.71 -5.75 -1.45
C ARG A 87 -23.00 -6.27 -2.08
N GLN A 88 -23.82 -5.40 -2.67
CA GLN A 88 -25.05 -5.83 -3.35
C GLN A 88 -24.77 -6.42 -4.73
N LEU A 89 -23.59 -6.14 -5.30
CA LEU A 89 -23.20 -6.62 -6.63
C LEU A 89 -22.76 -8.09 -6.63
N GLY A 90 -22.54 -8.74 -5.49
CA GLY A 90 -22.10 -10.14 -5.47
C GLY A 90 -21.73 -10.64 -4.09
N ASN A 91 -21.63 -11.97 -3.97
CA ASN A 91 -21.29 -12.63 -2.71
C ASN A 91 -19.77 -12.68 -2.47
N THR A 92 -18.98 -12.74 -3.54
CA THR A 92 -17.51 -12.74 -3.48
C THR A 92 -16.92 -11.56 -4.26
N ASP A 93 -15.68 -11.19 -3.96
CA ASP A 93 -14.96 -10.14 -4.69
C ASP A 93 -14.87 -10.44 -6.20
N MET A 94 -14.80 -11.72 -6.59
CA MET A 94 -14.76 -12.14 -7.98
C MET A 94 -16.13 -12.04 -8.66
N ASP A 95 -17.22 -12.32 -7.94
CA ASP A 95 -18.57 -12.12 -8.49
C ASP A 95 -18.82 -10.64 -8.75
N ILE A 96 -18.44 -9.78 -7.80
CA ILE A 96 -18.51 -8.32 -7.94
C ILE A 96 -17.69 -7.88 -9.16
N LEU A 97 -16.45 -8.37 -9.31
CA LEU A 97 -15.61 -8.05 -10.46
C LEU A 97 -16.30 -8.45 -11.77
N ASN A 98 -16.78 -9.68 -11.88
CA ASN A 98 -17.42 -10.19 -13.10
C ASN A 98 -18.66 -9.36 -13.48
N ASN A 99 -19.49 -9.01 -12.50
CA ASN A 99 -20.70 -8.22 -12.74
C ASN A 99 -20.35 -6.80 -13.18
N VAL A 100 -19.37 -6.15 -12.54
CA VAL A 100 -18.90 -4.80 -12.92
C VAL A 100 -18.21 -4.82 -14.30
N VAL A 101 -17.40 -5.84 -14.59
CA VAL A 101 -16.76 -6.00 -15.91
C VAL A 101 -17.79 -6.19 -17.01
N GLN A 102 -18.82 -7.01 -16.76
CA GLN A 102 -19.89 -7.25 -17.72
C GLN A 102 -20.77 -6.01 -17.94
N GLU A 103 -21.08 -5.26 -16.88
CA GLU A 103 -21.92 -4.06 -16.95
C GLU A 103 -21.23 -2.90 -17.69
N TYR A 104 -19.92 -2.70 -17.46
CA TYR A 104 -19.17 -1.57 -18.00
C TYR A 104 -18.20 -1.92 -19.14
N GLU A 105 -18.22 -3.17 -19.64
CA GLU A 105 -17.35 -3.69 -20.71
C GLU A 105 -15.87 -3.34 -20.47
N ILE A 106 -15.37 -3.63 -19.27
CA ILE A 106 -14.03 -3.19 -18.83
C ILE A 106 -12.95 -4.06 -19.49
N PRO A 107 -11.94 -3.46 -20.17
CA PRO A 107 -10.81 -4.20 -20.72
C PRO A 107 -9.99 -4.97 -19.67
N GLU A 108 -9.43 -6.11 -20.06
CA GLU A 108 -8.71 -7.05 -19.19
C GLU A 108 -7.53 -6.40 -18.45
N GLU A 109 -6.84 -5.45 -19.10
CA GLU A 109 -5.73 -4.68 -18.52
C GLU A 109 -6.08 -3.93 -17.23
N PHE A 110 -7.36 -3.60 -17.01
CA PHE A 110 -7.83 -2.91 -15.81
C PHE A 110 -8.37 -3.84 -14.72
N HIS A 111 -8.57 -5.13 -15.01
CA HIS A 111 -9.23 -6.07 -14.09
C HIS A 111 -8.46 -6.23 -12.78
N PHE A 112 -7.13 -6.29 -12.83
CA PHE A 112 -6.31 -6.43 -11.63
C PHE A 112 -6.40 -5.21 -10.71
N ALA A 113 -6.33 -4.00 -11.27
CA ALA A 113 -6.45 -2.77 -10.51
C ALA A 113 -7.85 -2.63 -9.90
N LEU A 114 -8.88 -2.95 -10.68
CA LEU A 114 -10.28 -2.96 -10.23
C LEU A 114 -10.50 -3.97 -9.09
N LEU A 115 -10.00 -5.20 -9.20
CA LEU A 115 -10.12 -6.22 -8.17
C LEU A 115 -9.48 -5.78 -6.84
N ASN A 116 -8.33 -5.12 -6.89
CA ASN A 116 -7.72 -4.57 -5.68
C ASN A 116 -8.59 -3.49 -5.05
N ARG A 117 -9.22 -2.62 -5.87
CA ARG A 117 -10.14 -1.60 -5.38
C ARG A 117 -11.38 -2.22 -4.73
N ILE A 118 -11.95 -3.26 -5.34
CA ILE A 118 -13.08 -4.04 -4.81
C ILE A 118 -12.70 -4.64 -3.45
N ARG A 119 -11.57 -5.36 -3.37
CA ARG A 119 -11.08 -5.98 -2.12
C ARG A 119 -10.93 -4.98 -0.98
N ILE A 120 -10.40 -3.79 -1.27
CA ILE A 120 -10.30 -2.73 -0.27
C ILE A 120 -11.70 -2.32 0.18
N ALA A 121 -12.58 -1.95 -0.75
CA ALA A 121 -13.94 -1.50 -0.43
C ALA A 121 -14.75 -2.54 0.36
N THR A 122 -14.61 -3.83 0.04
CA THR A 122 -15.31 -4.93 0.72
C THR A 122 -14.69 -5.34 2.05
N SER A 123 -13.45 -4.98 2.33
CA SER A 123 -12.72 -5.49 3.51
C SER A 123 -12.34 -4.42 4.53
N ILE A 124 -12.30 -3.14 4.16
CA ILE A 124 -11.76 -2.04 4.97
C ILE A 124 -12.50 -1.84 6.31
N THR A 125 -13.78 -2.20 6.38
CA THR A 125 -14.61 -2.08 7.60
C THR A 125 -14.30 -3.17 8.64
N SER A 126 -13.83 -4.35 8.21
CA SER A 126 -13.45 -5.43 9.12
C SER A 126 -12.02 -5.20 9.60
N THR A 127 -11.81 -5.14 10.92
CA THR A 127 -10.47 -4.96 11.48
C THR A 127 -9.50 -6.06 11.06
N GLU A 128 -9.92 -7.33 11.10
CA GLU A 128 -9.09 -8.46 10.67
C GLU A 128 -8.70 -8.33 9.19
N SER A 129 -9.68 -8.10 8.32
CA SER A 129 -9.45 -8.01 6.88
C SER A 129 -8.64 -6.77 6.50
N ARG A 130 -8.87 -5.64 7.18
CA ARG A 130 -8.07 -4.40 7.02
C ARG A 130 -6.61 -4.62 7.42
N ARG A 131 -6.36 -5.24 8.58
CA ARG A 131 -5.00 -5.60 9.02
C ARG A 131 -4.32 -6.53 8.02
N ARG A 132 -5.04 -7.54 7.51
CA ARG A 132 -4.53 -8.45 6.48
C ARG A 132 -4.15 -7.73 5.19
N LEU A 133 -4.98 -6.79 4.72
CA LEU A 133 -4.65 -5.97 3.55
C LEU A 133 -3.43 -5.07 3.79
N LEU A 134 -3.29 -4.51 5.00
CA LEU A 134 -2.12 -3.73 5.39
C LEU A 134 -0.85 -4.60 5.38
N ILE A 135 -0.91 -5.80 5.93
CA ILE A 135 0.21 -6.77 5.92
C ILE A 135 0.62 -7.10 4.49
N ILE A 136 -0.34 -7.42 3.61
CA ILE A 136 -0.08 -7.70 2.19
C ILE A 136 0.61 -6.51 1.52
N ARG A 137 0.14 -5.28 1.78
CA ARG A 137 0.74 -4.06 1.23
C ARG A 137 2.19 -3.90 1.69
N ILE A 138 2.47 -4.09 2.98
CA ILE A 138 3.81 -3.91 3.53
C ILE A 138 4.77 -5.00 3.02
N LEU A 139 4.31 -6.26 2.94
CA LEU A 139 5.08 -7.35 2.35
C LEU A 139 5.41 -7.10 0.88
N ALA A 140 4.46 -6.58 0.10
CA ALA A 140 4.72 -6.21 -1.30
C ALA A 140 5.82 -5.14 -1.41
N ILE A 141 5.85 -4.18 -0.48
CA ILE A 141 6.91 -3.16 -0.39
C ILE A 141 8.25 -3.81 -0.01
N ALA A 142 8.27 -4.71 0.98
CA ALA A 142 9.48 -5.44 1.37
C ALA A 142 10.06 -6.24 0.19
N ILE A 143 9.22 -7.04 -0.49
CA ILE A 143 9.63 -7.83 -1.65
C ILE A 143 10.14 -6.93 -2.77
N MET A 144 9.44 -5.83 -3.08
CA MET A 144 9.89 -4.85 -4.07
C MET A 144 11.29 -4.33 -3.70
N ALA A 145 11.50 -3.92 -2.45
CA ALA A 145 12.75 -3.35 -2.00
C ALA A 145 13.94 -4.32 -2.10
N HIS A 146 13.69 -5.63 -2.00
CA HIS A 146 14.72 -6.66 -2.15
C HIS A 146 14.98 -7.08 -3.60
N VAL A 147 13.97 -7.05 -4.47
CA VAL A 147 14.04 -7.64 -5.82
C VAL A 147 14.21 -6.60 -6.91
N ILE A 148 13.64 -5.41 -6.72
CA ILE A 148 13.60 -4.36 -7.73
C ILE A 148 14.75 -3.37 -7.48
N PRO A 149 15.49 -2.95 -8.52
CA PRO A 149 16.50 -1.90 -8.37
C PRO A 149 15.91 -0.54 -7.96
N GLU A 150 16.68 0.24 -7.20
CA GLU A 150 16.27 1.55 -6.66
C GLU A 150 15.73 2.50 -7.74
N GLN A 151 16.40 2.57 -8.90
CA GLN A 151 16.00 3.44 -10.02
C GLN A 151 14.61 3.11 -10.59
N VAL A 152 14.15 1.86 -10.42
CA VAL A 152 12.82 1.41 -10.85
C VAL A 152 11.80 1.58 -9.73
N ALA A 153 12.19 1.37 -8.47
CA ALA A 153 11.34 1.57 -7.30
C ALA A 153 10.99 3.05 -7.08
N GLN A 154 11.93 3.96 -7.35
CA GLN A 154 11.78 5.41 -7.14
C GLN A 154 10.53 6.01 -7.81
N PRO A 155 10.35 5.91 -9.14
CA PRO A 155 9.16 6.45 -9.80
C PRO A 155 7.90 5.63 -9.56
N LYS A 156 7.98 4.39 -9.05
CA LYS A 156 6.82 3.51 -8.84
C LYS A 156 6.23 3.60 -7.44
N LEU A 157 7.04 3.85 -6.42
CA LEU A 157 6.61 3.90 -5.02
C LEU A 157 7.00 5.23 -4.37
N PHE A 158 8.30 5.51 -4.25
CA PHE A 158 8.77 6.60 -3.40
C PHE A 158 8.36 7.99 -3.89
N LEU A 159 8.13 8.17 -5.18
CA LEU A 159 7.59 9.43 -5.72
C LEU A 159 6.16 9.71 -5.26
N TYR A 160 5.33 8.68 -5.14
CA TYR A 160 3.91 8.80 -4.77
C TYR A 160 3.67 8.61 -3.27
N GLU A 161 4.60 7.96 -2.58
CA GLU A 161 4.55 7.68 -1.15
C GLU A 161 5.83 8.17 -0.46
N PRO A 162 6.06 9.50 -0.39
CA PRO A 162 7.30 10.05 0.16
C PRO A 162 7.49 9.73 1.65
N ASP A 163 6.38 9.63 2.40
CA ASP A 163 6.40 9.35 3.84
C ASP A 163 6.39 7.85 4.15
N ILE A 164 6.63 6.98 3.18
CA ILE A 164 6.47 5.52 3.42
C ILE A 164 7.41 5.03 4.51
N VAL A 165 8.64 5.56 4.59
CA VAL A 165 9.63 5.14 5.59
C VAL A 165 9.22 5.57 6.99
N SER A 166 8.77 6.82 7.17
CA SER A 166 8.29 7.30 8.46
C SER A 166 7.02 6.57 8.90
N ASN A 167 6.09 6.31 8.00
CA ASN A 167 4.89 5.51 8.29
C ASN A 167 5.24 4.08 8.75
N LEU A 168 6.23 3.43 8.12
CA LEU A 168 6.70 2.11 8.54
C LEU A 168 7.40 2.14 9.91
N ALA A 169 8.17 3.20 10.20
CA ALA A 169 8.81 3.39 11.49
C ALA A 169 7.79 3.60 12.62
N GLU A 170 6.70 4.33 12.36
CA GLU A 170 5.60 4.50 13.31
C GLU A 170 4.88 3.17 13.62
N LEU A 171 4.76 2.26 12.64
CA LEU A 171 4.16 0.95 12.88
C LEU A 171 4.96 0.10 13.88
N VAL A 172 6.29 0.25 13.92
CA VAL A 172 7.18 -0.45 14.87
C VAL A 172 7.46 0.37 16.13
N HIS A 173 6.85 1.55 16.28
CA HIS A 173 7.05 2.39 17.44
C HIS A 173 6.42 1.71 18.68
N PRO A 174 7.18 1.54 19.78
CA PRO A 174 6.75 0.76 20.95
C PRO A 174 5.44 1.19 21.60
N ASP A 175 5.13 2.49 21.52
CA ASP A 175 3.96 3.11 22.16
C ASP A 175 2.68 3.08 21.30
N ARG A 176 2.75 2.57 20.06
CA ARG A 176 1.61 2.57 19.13
C ARG A 176 0.68 1.38 19.25
N ASN A 177 1.00 0.43 20.12
CA ASN A 177 0.22 -0.80 20.37
C ASN A 177 -0.21 -1.53 19.08
N VAL A 178 0.67 -1.56 18.08
CA VAL A 178 0.43 -2.23 16.79
C VAL A 178 0.62 -3.75 16.97
N PRO A 179 -0.23 -4.60 16.38
CA PRO A 179 -0.04 -6.05 16.39
C PRO A 179 1.35 -6.50 15.88
N PHE A 180 1.90 -7.57 16.48
CA PHE A 180 3.27 -8.00 16.17
C PHE A 180 3.46 -8.47 14.73
N ASP A 181 2.45 -9.08 14.12
CA ASP A 181 2.47 -9.47 12.71
C ASP A 181 2.69 -8.27 11.78
N ILE A 182 2.03 -7.14 12.04
CA ILE A 182 2.22 -5.89 11.29
C ILE A 182 3.61 -5.31 11.55
N GLN A 183 4.05 -5.29 12.82
CA GLN A 183 5.40 -4.81 13.17
C GLN A 183 6.49 -5.63 12.47
N THR A 184 6.36 -6.96 12.46
CA THR A 184 7.31 -7.88 11.80
C THR A 184 7.46 -7.56 10.32
N VAL A 185 6.34 -7.42 9.59
CA VAL A 185 6.43 -7.09 8.16
C VAL A 185 6.94 -5.67 7.92
N SER A 186 6.68 -4.74 8.83
CA SER A 186 7.28 -3.41 8.80
C SER A 186 8.80 -3.44 8.98
N PHE A 187 9.34 -4.29 9.85
CA PHE A 187 10.79 -4.50 9.95
C PHE A 187 11.38 -5.07 8.66
N PHE A 188 10.74 -6.05 8.02
CA PHE A 188 11.19 -6.54 6.71
C PHE A 188 11.19 -5.44 5.65
N ALA A 189 10.17 -4.59 5.62
CA ALA A 189 10.12 -3.48 4.67
C ALA A 189 11.22 -2.44 4.96
N LEU A 190 11.47 -2.10 6.24
CA LEU A 190 12.55 -1.20 6.64
C LEU A 190 13.93 -1.78 6.30
N ASP A 191 14.16 -3.09 6.51
CA ASP A 191 15.41 -3.76 6.10
C ASP A 191 15.59 -3.65 4.59
N GLY A 192 14.59 -4.06 3.80
CA GLY A 192 14.65 -3.98 2.35
C GLY A 192 14.92 -2.55 1.84
N ILE A 193 14.19 -1.56 2.35
CA ILE A 193 14.36 -0.16 1.93
C ILE A 193 15.74 0.38 2.34
N SER A 194 16.26 0.00 3.51
CA SER A 194 17.56 0.47 3.98
C SER A 194 18.72 0.08 3.06
N ARG A 195 18.54 -0.96 2.23
CA ARG A 195 19.52 -1.42 1.24
C ARG A 195 19.65 -0.51 0.03
N TYR A 196 18.68 0.38 -0.19
CA TYR A 196 18.82 1.46 -1.16
C TYR A 196 19.68 2.58 -0.58
N ARG A 197 20.75 2.94 -1.28
CA ARG A 197 21.79 3.84 -0.74
C ARG A 197 21.22 5.22 -0.41
N SER A 198 20.27 5.72 -1.22
CA SER A 198 19.65 7.02 -0.96
C SER A 198 18.64 7.00 0.19
N LYS A 199 18.12 5.82 0.55
CA LYS A 199 17.08 5.64 1.57
C LYS A 199 17.61 5.23 2.94
N LEU A 200 18.83 4.70 3.02
CA LEU A 200 19.47 4.32 4.29
C LEU A 200 19.39 5.45 5.34
N GLY A 201 19.76 6.68 4.97
CA GLY A 201 19.74 7.82 5.90
C GLY A 201 18.33 8.16 6.39
N GLU A 202 17.33 8.02 5.52
CA GLU A 202 15.92 8.24 5.84
C GLU A 202 15.43 7.17 6.85
N VAL A 203 15.76 5.89 6.62
CA VAL A 203 15.43 4.79 7.54
C VAL A 203 16.08 5.00 8.91
N LEU A 204 17.39 5.29 8.95
CA LEU A 204 18.14 5.52 10.20
C LEU A 204 17.55 6.67 11.02
N THR A 205 17.12 7.73 10.33
CA THR A 205 16.47 8.89 10.97
C THR A 205 15.10 8.51 11.50
N ALA A 206 14.28 7.82 10.71
CA ALA A 206 12.92 7.43 11.08
C ALA A 206 12.88 6.50 12.30
N ILE A 207 13.81 5.54 12.41
CA ILE A 207 13.93 4.65 13.57
C ILE A 207 14.75 5.26 14.74
N ASN A 208 15.19 6.51 14.58
CA ASN A 208 16.02 7.25 15.53
C ASN A 208 17.26 6.45 16.00
N ALA A 209 18.02 5.90 15.04
CA ALA A 209 19.09 4.93 15.28
C ALA A 209 20.27 5.45 16.12
N SER A 210 20.49 6.77 16.17
CA SER A 210 21.56 7.41 16.95
C SER A 210 21.18 7.69 18.41
N ALA A 211 19.92 7.52 18.79
CA ALA A 211 19.45 7.82 20.13
C ALA A 211 19.34 6.56 21.00
N ASN A 212 19.84 6.65 22.23
CA ASN A 212 19.66 5.59 23.23
C ASN A 212 18.17 5.30 23.52
N HIS A 213 17.31 6.32 23.44
CA HIS A 213 15.86 6.17 23.59
C HIS A 213 15.11 6.13 22.24
N GLY A 214 15.82 5.93 21.13
CA GLY A 214 15.23 5.77 19.81
C GLY A 214 14.49 4.44 19.67
N ILE A 215 13.64 4.36 18.65
CA ILE A 215 12.79 3.19 18.36
C ILE A 215 13.62 1.91 18.31
N LEU A 216 14.71 1.91 17.54
CA LEU A 216 15.55 0.72 17.33
C LEU A 216 16.10 0.14 18.64
N LEU A 217 16.75 0.97 19.46
CA LEU A 217 17.36 0.51 20.72
C LEU A 217 16.31 0.19 21.78
N TYR A 218 15.18 0.91 21.80
CA TYR A 218 14.08 0.60 22.71
C TYR A 218 13.50 -0.80 22.41
N VAL A 219 13.19 -1.09 21.14
CA VAL A 219 12.66 -2.40 20.73
C VAL A 219 13.69 -3.50 21.00
N LEU A 220 14.97 -3.30 20.66
CA LEU A 220 16.02 -4.28 20.91
C LEU A 220 16.13 -4.67 22.39
N ARG A 221 16.09 -3.71 23.31
CA ARG A 221 16.12 -4.01 24.75
C ARG A 221 14.90 -4.81 25.20
N ARG A 222 13.71 -4.52 24.66
CA ARG A 222 12.50 -5.28 24.97
C ARG A 222 12.59 -6.72 24.48
N VAL A 223 13.12 -6.91 23.27
CA VAL A 223 13.37 -8.25 22.71
C VAL A 223 14.35 -9.03 23.58
N ILE A 224 15.48 -8.43 23.97
CA ILE A 224 16.47 -9.10 24.85
C ILE A 224 15.84 -9.46 26.21
N ALA A 225 15.10 -8.54 26.81
CA ALA A 225 14.43 -8.79 28.08
C ALA A 225 13.31 -9.85 27.98
N ASP A 226 12.80 -10.13 26.79
CA ASP A 226 11.82 -11.19 26.54
C ASP A 226 12.50 -12.54 26.29
N LEU A 227 13.65 -12.52 25.61
CA LEU A 227 14.52 -13.69 25.46
C LEU A 227 15.13 -14.16 26.78
N ASP A 228 15.13 -13.35 27.83
CA ASP A 228 15.55 -13.80 29.18
C ASP A 228 14.41 -14.47 29.96
N ARG A 229 13.20 -14.61 29.39
CA ARG A 229 12.01 -15.17 30.05
C ARG A 229 11.75 -16.60 29.62
N ASP A 230 11.21 -17.41 30.53
CA ASP A 230 10.77 -18.78 30.20
C ASP A 230 9.63 -18.84 29.18
N ARG A 231 8.80 -17.79 29.10
CA ARG A 231 7.69 -17.67 28.14
C ARG A 231 7.85 -16.41 27.31
N GLN A 232 8.17 -16.61 26.03
CA GLN A 232 8.31 -15.54 25.05
C GLN A 232 6.95 -14.88 24.76
N ILE A 233 6.96 -13.55 24.70
CA ILE A 233 5.84 -12.71 24.29
C ILE A 233 5.88 -12.47 22.78
N TYR A 234 7.08 -12.30 22.21
CA TYR A 234 7.21 -12.01 20.79
C TYR A 234 7.32 -13.29 19.94
N PRO A 235 6.67 -13.34 18.76
CA PRO A 235 6.85 -14.42 17.81
C PRO A 235 8.29 -14.50 17.29
N GLN A 236 8.77 -15.69 16.91
CA GLN A 236 10.12 -15.89 16.37
C GLN A 236 10.41 -14.97 15.17
N GLU A 237 9.46 -14.86 14.24
CA GLU A 237 9.59 -14.02 13.04
C GLU A 237 9.83 -12.54 13.37
N TYR A 238 9.31 -12.07 14.51
CA TYR A 238 9.56 -10.71 15.00
C TYR A 238 11.03 -10.52 15.35
N TYR A 239 11.64 -11.46 16.08
CA TYR A 239 13.07 -11.43 16.39
C TYR A 239 13.91 -11.44 15.12
N ASP A 240 13.61 -12.36 14.21
CA ASP A 240 14.36 -12.53 12.96
C ASP A 240 14.32 -11.26 12.12
N SER A 241 13.14 -10.62 11.99
CA SER A 241 12.98 -9.38 11.24
C SER A 241 13.76 -8.20 11.84
N LEU A 242 13.74 -8.05 13.18
CA LEU A 242 14.49 -7.01 13.88
C LEU A 242 16.01 -7.23 13.75
N PHE A 243 16.47 -8.46 13.98
CA PHE A 243 17.89 -8.78 13.90
C PHE A 243 18.42 -8.71 12.47
N ALA A 244 17.61 -9.03 11.46
CA ALA A 244 17.97 -8.81 10.06
C ALA A 244 18.28 -7.33 9.78
N LEU A 245 17.38 -6.43 10.20
CA LEU A 245 17.56 -4.98 10.06
C LEU A 245 18.81 -4.49 10.82
N ILE A 246 18.98 -4.89 12.08
CA ILE A 246 20.14 -4.50 12.90
C ILE A 246 21.44 -5.00 12.27
N SER A 247 21.46 -6.26 11.83
CA SER A 247 22.62 -6.89 11.19
C SER A 247 23.05 -6.08 9.98
N TYR A 248 22.11 -5.74 9.09
CA TYR A 248 22.41 -4.89 7.94
C TYR A 248 22.91 -3.50 8.35
N ILE A 249 22.21 -2.80 9.25
CA ILE A 249 22.58 -1.45 9.71
C ILE A 249 24.02 -1.39 10.22
N ILE A 250 24.44 -2.36 11.05
CA ILE A 250 25.78 -2.41 11.63
C ILE A 250 26.86 -2.60 10.54
N THR A 251 26.57 -3.28 9.44
CA THR A 251 27.52 -3.42 8.32
C THR A 251 27.75 -2.11 7.55
N THR A 252 26.85 -1.13 7.67
CA THR A 252 26.98 0.16 6.98
C THR A 252 27.82 1.13 7.80
N GLN A 253 28.66 1.95 7.13
CA GLN A 253 29.49 2.92 7.83
C GLN A 253 28.66 3.92 8.65
N THR A 254 27.64 4.53 8.05
CA THR A 254 26.79 5.53 8.70
C THR A 254 25.92 4.91 9.80
N GLY A 255 25.25 3.79 9.49
CA GLY A 255 24.39 3.09 10.45
C GLY A 255 25.17 2.56 11.64
N GLY A 256 26.30 1.89 11.38
CA GLY A 256 27.21 1.38 12.41
C GLY A 256 27.67 2.45 13.39
N THR A 257 28.16 3.59 12.89
CA THR A 257 28.56 4.72 13.75
C THR A 257 27.39 5.23 14.60
N MET A 258 26.19 5.37 14.02
CA MET A 258 25.00 5.81 14.76
C MET A 258 24.63 4.84 15.89
N VAL A 259 24.48 3.55 15.60
CA VAL A 259 24.04 2.58 16.61
C VAL A 259 25.10 2.33 17.69
N ILE A 260 26.40 2.39 17.35
CA ILE A 260 27.48 2.35 18.34
C ILE A 260 27.36 3.55 19.28
N SER A 261 27.19 4.76 18.72
CA SER A 261 27.04 5.98 19.53
C SER A 261 25.79 5.97 20.41
N ALA A 262 24.73 5.28 19.96
CA ALA A 262 23.49 5.09 20.71
C ALA A 262 23.62 4.10 21.88
N GLY A 263 24.69 3.30 21.93
CA GLY A 263 24.90 2.29 22.98
C GLY A 263 24.38 0.89 22.64
N ILE A 264 24.43 0.49 21.36
CA ILE A 264 24.01 -0.87 20.96
C ILE A 264 24.95 -1.98 21.50
N VAL A 265 26.24 -1.69 21.67
CA VAL A 265 27.25 -2.71 22.03
C VAL A 265 26.98 -3.36 23.40
N PRO A 266 26.76 -2.61 24.50
CA PRO A 266 26.36 -3.21 25.78
C PRO A 266 25.07 -4.04 25.68
N THR A 267 24.14 -3.60 24.84
CA THR A 267 22.85 -4.28 24.64
C THR A 267 23.05 -5.63 23.95
N LEU A 268 23.87 -5.71 22.90
CA LEU A 268 24.20 -6.98 22.24
C LEU A 268 25.04 -7.91 23.12
N LEU A 269 25.90 -7.37 23.99
CA LEU A 269 26.63 -8.20 24.97
C LEU A 269 25.70 -8.86 25.98
N GLN A 270 24.59 -8.21 26.38
CA GLN A 270 23.57 -8.83 27.23
C GLN A 270 22.92 -10.02 26.51
N LEU A 271 22.60 -9.85 25.22
CA LEU A 271 22.05 -10.93 24.40
C LEU A 271 22.97 -12.16 24.33
N ILE A 272 24.28 -11.97 24.13
CA ILE A 272 25.25 -13.08 24.06
C ILE A 272 25.38 -13.80 25.42
N ASN A 273 25.19 -13.09 26.53
CA ASN A 273 25.23 -13.67 27.87
C ASN A 273 23.95 -14.44 28.24
N ASN A 274 22.94 -14.46 27.37
CA ASN A 274 21.72 -15.22 27.60
C ASN A 274 22.05 -16.72 27.66
N LYS A 275 21.60 -17.37 28.74
CA LYS A 275 21.92 -18.77 29.07
C LYS A 275 20.87 -19.77 28.61
N ILE A 276 19.88 -19.34 27.82
CA ILE A 276 18.75 -20.17 27.38
C ILE A 276 18.88 -20.49 25.88
N PRO A 277 19.65 -21.53 25.50
CA PRO A 277 20.07 -21.75 24.12
C PRO A 277 18.93 -22.15 23.15
N HIS A 278 17.76 -22.51 23.64
CA HIS A 278 16.64 -22.96 22.79
C HIS A 278 15.71 -21.83 22.33
N GLN A 279 15.98 -20.59 22.75
CA GLN A 279 15.13 -19.41 22.51
C GLN A 279 15.60 -18.52 21.36
N LEU A 280 16.86 -18.67 20.95
CA LEU A 280 17.41 -18.14 19.70
C LEU A 280 17.61 -19.34 18.77
N LYS A 281 16.68 -19.54 17.82
CA LYS A 281 16.77 -20.60 16.82
C LYS A 281 17.49 -20.14 15.57
#